data_AF-A0A251MVN4-F1
#
_entry.id   AF-A0A251MVN4-F1
#
_cell.length_a   1.000
_cell.length_b   1.000
_cell.length_c   1.000
_cell.angle_alpha   90.00
_cell.angle_beta   90.00
_cell.angle_gamma   90.00
#
_symmetry.space_group_name_H-M   'P 1'
#
loop_
_entity.id
_entity.type
_entity.pdbx_description
1 polymer ?
#
loop_
_entity_poly.entity_id
_entity_poly.type
_entity_poly.pdbx_seq_one_letter_code
_entity_poly.pdbx_strand_id
1 'polypeptide(L)'
;MSWVLACVGFMFLGLCKANGNTYYYDFVLTESNFTRLCETKTILTANGTLPGPTITVRKGDTAFVNVHNQGSYGLTIHWHGVKQPRNPWYDGPENVTQCPIQAGSNFTYEIIFSTEEGTLWWHAHSDWSRATVYGAIIILPALNTTYPFATPDGEETLVLGSWYKGGVNEIIQNALSTGGDPNVSDAFTINGEPGHLYKCSNATTYRWVVDYGKTYLLRLVNAVLNEEQFFAIANHNLTVVAQDAAYIKPITTSYLMITPGQTMDILVVANQTPSHYDVASTPFVDGDVAYNNSTTTAILQYNGSTTPSTIPRAILPDFDDGTAASNFTTQVRALASKDHPISVPLNITHTLFISVSVNERICPNSSCDGPDGNALAASLNNISFVTPSTDILQAYSGKRPKRHNISLLWDEGEDD
;
A
#
# COMPACT_ATOMS: atom_id res chain seq x y z
N MET A 1 -45.55 -54.01 -21.56
CA MET A 1 -44.62 -53.71 -20.45
C MET A 1 -43.85 -52.47 -20.84
N SER A 2 -44.17 -51.35 -20.20
CA SER A 2 -43.69 -50.01 -20.54
C SER A 2 -42.19 -49.87 -20.30
N TRP A 3 -41.47 -49.29 -21.26
CA TRP A 3 -40.11 -48.79 -21.08
C TRP A 3 -40.15 -47.27 -21.20
N VAL A 4 -39.96 -46.60 -20.07
CA VAL A 4 -39.81 -45.15 -19.96
C VAL A 4 -38.38 -44.80 -20.36
N LEU A 5 -38.20 -44.09 -21.48
CA LEU A 5 -36.93 -43.44 -21.81
C LEU A 5 -36.76 -42.21 -20.90
N ALA A 6 -35.76 -42.23 -20.03
CA ALA A 6 -35.29 -41.06 -19.30
C ALA A 6 -34.24 -40.33 -20.17
N CYS A 7 -34.62 -39.20 -20.75
CA CYS A 7 -33.67 -38.27 -21.36
C CYS A 7 -32.92 -37.51 -20.25
N VAL A 8 -31.66 -37.86 -20.03
CA VAL A 8 -30.74 -37.07 -19.20
C VAL A 8 -30.26 -35.89 -20.05
N GLY A 9 -30.86 -34.72 -19.84
CA GLY A 9 -30.37 -33.47 -20.40
C GLY A 9 -29.07 -33.06 -19.72
N PHE A 10 -27.94 -33.21 -20.42
CA PHE A 10 -26.68 -32.57 -20.04
C PHE A 10 -26.85 -31.06 -20.23
N MET A 11 -27.17 -30.36 -19.14
CA MET A 11 -27.10 -28.92 -19.07
C MET A 11 -25.61 -28.55 -19.07
N PHE A 12 -25.06 -28.21 -20.24
CA PHE A 12 -23.78 -27.52 -20.33
C PHE A 12 -23.95 -26.18 -19.60
N LEU A 13 -23.58 -26.14 -18.32
CA LEU A 13 -23.24 -24.92 -17.62
C LEU A 13 -22.07 -24.30 -18.39
N GLY A 14 -22.39 -23.38 -19.28
CA GLY A 14 -21.42 -22.49 -19.89
C GLY A 14 -20.72 -21.74 -18.77
N LEU A 15 -19.54 -22.23 -18.39
CA LEU A 15 -18.55 -21.45 -17.67
C LEU A 15 -18.25 -20.25 -18.56
N CYS A 16 -18.92 -19.13 -18.31
CA CYS A 16 -18.41 -17.83 -18.74
C CYS A 16 -17.01 -17.72 -18.13
N LYS A 17 -15.99 -18.09 -18.91
CA LYS A 17 -14.62 -17.64 -18.64
C LYS A 17 -14.70 -16.12 -18.76
N ALA A 18 -14.76 -15.43 -17.62
CA ALA A 18 -14.40 -14.03 -17.58
C ALA A 18 -12.95 -13.97 -18.09
N ASN A 19 -12.77 -13.52 -19.34
CA ASN A 19 -11.47 -13.51 -19.98
C ASN A 19 -10.74 -12.25 -19.53
N GLY A 20 -10.17 -12.31 -18.33
CA GLY A 20 -9.21 -11.31 -17.87
C GLY A 20 -7.96 -11.38 -18.73
N ASN A 21 -7.36 -10.22 -19.03
CA ASN A 21 -6.08 -10.17 -19.70
C ASN A 21 -4.97 -10.66 -18.75
N THR A 22 -3.88 -11.15 -19.33
CA THR A 22 -2.68 -11.54 -18.58
C THR A 22 -1.58 -10.50 -18.80
N TYR A 23 -0.99 -10.03 -17.72
CA TYR A 23 0.12 -9.06 -17.72
C TYR A 23 1.37 -9.68 -17.13
N TYR A 24 2.54 -9.22 -17.57
CA TYR A 24 3.83 -9.69 -17.10
C TYR A 24 4.69 -8.50 -16.66
N TYR A 25 5.30 -8.61 -15.49
CA TYR A 25 6.22 -7.61 -14.95
C TYR A 25 7.50 -8.29 -14.44
N ASP A 26 8.63 -7.61 -14.59
CA ASP A 26 9.89 -7.98 -13.96
C ASP A 26 10.26 -6.94 -12.90
N PHE A 27 10.38 -7.40 -11.67
CA PHE A 27 10.84 -6.59 -10.53
C PHE A 27 12.24 -7.05 -10.15
N VAL A 28 13.24 -6.25 -10.48
CA VAL A 28 14.62 -6.44 -10.09
C VAL A 28 14.86 -5.68 -8.80
N LEU A 29 14.99 -6.41 -7.68
CA LEU A 29 15.34 -5.81 -6.41
C LEU A 29 16.84 -5.54 -6.41
N THR A 30 17.22 -4.27 -6.37
CA THR A 30 18.61 -3.83 -6.48
C THR A 30 18.93 -2.79 -5.43
N GLU A 31 20.18 -2.80 -4.98
CA GLU A 31 20.73 -1.73 -4.16
C GLU A 31 20.94 -0.48 -5.04
N SER A 32 20.46 0.67 -4.57
CA SER A 32 20.48 1.94 -5.29
C SER A 32 20.79 3.09 -4.34
N ASN A 33 21.56 4.07 -4.82
CA ASN A 33 21.95 5.23 -4.01
C ASN A 33 20.89 6.32 -4.08
N PHE A 34 20.41 6.75 -2.92
CA PHE A 34 19.47 7.86 -2.78
C PHE A 34 20.04 8.91 -1.84
N THR A 35 19.90 10.18 -2.22
CA THR A 35 20.31 11.32 -1.39
C THR A 35 19.08 12.02 -0.85
N ARG A 36 18.96 12.10 0.47
CA ARG A 36 17.91 12.84 1.20
C ARG A 36 18.52 13.49 2.42
N LEU A 37 17.97 14.62 2.86
CA LEU A 37 18.40 15.28 4.09
C LEU A 37 19.93 15.54 4.14
N CYS A 38 20.53 15.83 2.98
CA CYS A 38 21.96 16.05 2.74
C CYS A 38 22.87 14.80 2.85
N GLU A 39 22.30 13.60 2.98
CA GLU A 39 23.03 12.35 3.16
C GLU A 39 22.67 11.35 2.06
N THR A 40 23.68 10.68 1.52
CA THR A 40 23.51 9.60 0.55
C THR A 40 23.63 8.27 1.26
N LYS A 41 22.66 7.38 1.04
CA LYS A 41 22.75 5.99 1.46
C LYS A 41 22.28 5.06 0.35
N THR A 42 22.75 3.83 0.44
CA THR A 42 22.30 2.73 -0.41
C THR A 42 21.08 2.07 0.22
N ILE A 43 20.02 1.89 -0.56
CA ILE A 43 18.79 1.22 -0.14
C ILE A 43 18.38 0.19 -1.18
N LEU A 44 17.66 -0.83 -0.75
CA LEU A 44 17.05 -1.79 -1.66
C LEU A 44 15.76 -1.20 -2.24
N THR A 45 15.62 -1.22 -3.55
CA THR A 45 14.42 -0.78 -4.27
C THR A 45 14.07 -1.75 -5.39
N ALA A 46 12.84 -1.68 -5.91
CA ALA A 46 12.48 -2.39 -7.12
C ALA A 46 12.77 -1.51 -8.35
N ASN A 47 13.53 -2.04 -9.30
CA ASN A 47 13.92 -1.39 -10.55
C ASN A 47 14.64 -0.04 -10.36
N GLY A 48 15.32 0.15 -9.22
CA GLY A 48 16.12 1.34 -8.95
C GLY A 48 15.33 2.60 -8.60
N THR A 49 14.01 2.52 -8.41
CA THR A 49 13.15 3.68 -8.13
C THR A 49 12.52 3.64 -6.74
N LEU A 50 12.24 4.81 -6.17
CA LEU A 50 11.49 4.97 -4.93
C LEU A 50 10.43 6.07 -5.12
N PRO A 51 9.13 5.76 -5.12
CA PRO A 51 8.53 4.43 -5.05
C PRO A 51 8.96 3.52 -6.22
N GLY A 52 8.77 2.21 -6.04
CA GLY A 52 8.94 1.22 -7.09
C GLY A 52 7.89 1.36 -8.21
N PRO A 53 8.00 0.55 -9.28
CA PRO A 53 7.11 0.61 -10.42
C PRO A 53 5.64 0.34 -10.05
N THR A 54 4.73 1.05 -10.73
CA THR A 54 3.29 0.83 -10.61
C THR A 54 2.86 -0.38 -11.43
N ILE A 55 2.04 -1.25 -10.86
CA ILE A 55 1.30 -2.28 -11.60
C ILE A 55 -0.03 -1.68 -12.04
N THR A 56 -0.35 -1.77 -13.33
CA THR A 56 -1.60 -1.24 -13.90
C THR A 56 -2.33 -2.34 -14.64
N VAL A 57 -3.49 -2.70 -14.12
CA VAL A 57 -4.34 -3.79 -14.64
C VAL A 57 -5.80 -3.32 -14.67
N ARG A 58 -6.71 -4.15 -15.18
CA ARG A 58 -8.15 -3.98 -15.03
C ARG A 58 -8.71 -5.03 -14.07
N LYS A 59 -9.87 -4.74 -13.51
CA LYS A 59 -10.62 -5.71 -12.72
C LYS A 59 -10.86 -6.99 -13.50
N GLY A 60 -10.52 -8.13 -12.88
CA GLY A 60 -10.64 -9.47 -13.47
C GLY A 60 -9.37 -9.97 -14.17
N ASP A 61 -8.36 -9.12 -14.34
CA ASP A 61 -7.08 -9.51 -14.97
C ASP A 61 -6.22 -10.37 -14.03
N THR A 62 -5.20 -11.00 -14.61
CA THR A 62 -4.13 -11.69 -13.87
C THR A 62 -2.79 -11.08 -14.22
N ALA A 63 -1.93 -10.86 -13.23
CA ALA A 63 -0.56 -10.42 -13.45
C ALA A 63 0.44 -11.46 -12.95
N PHE A 64 1.46 -11.74 -13.73
CA PHE A 64 2.62 -12.50 -13.31
C PHE A 64 3.76 -11.53 -13.04
N VAL A 65 4.27 -11.51 -11.81
CA VAL A 65 5.41 -10.66 -11.44
C VAL A 65 6.59 -11.53 -11.07
N ASN A 66 7.63 -11.48 -11.89
CA ASN A 66 8.88 -12.16 -11.62
C ASN A 66 9.79 -11.27 -10.78
N VAL A 67 9.96 -11.63 -9.52
CA VAL A 67 10.80 -10.87 -8.58
C VAL A 67 12.19 -11.50 -8.56
N HIS A 68 13.18 -10.76 -9.05
CA HIS A 68 14.59 -11.13 -9.02
C HIS A 68 15.26 -10.42 -7.85
N ASN A 69 15.64 -11.16 -6.82
CA ASN A 69 16.34 -10.57 -5.68
C ASN A 69 17.85 -10.46 -5.97
N GLN A 70 18.30 -9.31 -6.45
CA GLN A 70 19.72 -8.98 -6.61
C GLN A 70 20.28 -8.17 -5.43
N GLY A 71 19.50 -8.06 -4.33
CA GLY A 71 19.92 -7.44 -3.08
C GLY A 71 20.80 -8.35 -2.22
N SER A 72 21.07 -7.90 -1.00
CA SER A 72 22.00 -8.54 -0.07
C SER A 72 21.34 -9.46 0.97
N TYR A 73 20.01 -9.46 1.10
CA TYR A 73 19.26 -10.27 2.07
C TYR A 73 18.00 -10.86 1.46
N GLY A 74 17.48 -11.94 2.07
CA GLY A 74 16.25 -12.58 1.63
C GLY A 74 15.02 -11.75 2.00
N LEU A 75 14.04 -11.65 1.08
CA LEU A 75 12.77 -10.99 1.37
C LEU A 75 11.62 -11.56 0.53
N THR A 76 10.39 -11.18 0.87
CA THR A 76 9.18 -11.50 0.08
C THR A 76 8.44 -10.25 -0.35
N ILE A 77 7.53 -10.35 -1.33
CA ILE A 77 6.67 -9.26 -1.81
C ILE A 77 5.21 -9.65 -1.61
N HIS A 78 4.41 -8.72 -1.10
CA HIS A 78 2.97 -8.86 -0.90
C HIS A 78 2.18 -7.87 -1.75
N TRP A 79 1.00 -8.30 -2.20
CA TRP A 79 0.07 -7.55 -3.05
C TRP A 79 -1.09 -7.05 -2.19
N HIS A 80 -0.84 -5.99 -1.43
CA HIS A 80 -1.72 -5.51 -0.38
C HIS A 80 -3.14 -5.25 -0.88
N GLY A 81 -4.13 -5.88 -0.23
CA GLY A 81 -5.55 -5.78 -0.55
C GLY A 81 -6.03 -6.66 -1.71
N VAL A 82 -5.13 -7.34 -2.43
CA VAL A 82 -5.54 -8.34 -3.44
C VAL A 82 -5.98 -9.62 -2.73
N LYS A 83 -7.22 -10.06 -2.96
CA LYS A 83 -7.82 -11.19 -2.23
C LYS A 83 -7.17 -12.54 -2.48
N GLN A 84 -6.47 -12.72 -3.60
CA GLN A 84 -5.82 -13.98 -3.99
C GLN A 84 -6.72 -15.21 -3.81
N PRO A 85 -7.89 -15.28 -4.49
CA PRO A 85 -8.89 -16.32 -4.26
C PRO A 85 -8.33 -17.74 -4.48
N ARG A 86 -8.23 -18.52 -3.39
CA ARG A 86 -7.65 -19.88 -3.35
C ARG A 86 -6.15 -19.92 -3.71
N ASN A 87 -5.47 -18.77 -3.62
CA ASN A 87 -4.10 -18.60 -4.11
C ASN A 87 -3.11 -18.05 -3.06
N PRO A 88 -3.08 -18.59 -1.82
CA PRO A 88 -2.23 -18.05 -0.76
C PRO A 88 -0.73 -18.20 -1.05
N TRP A 89 -0.36 -19.08 -1.98
CA TRP A 89 1.03 -19.36 -2.38
C TRP A 89 1.79 -18.16 -2.96
N TYR A 90 1.06 -17.15 -3.43
CA TYR A 90 1.60 -15.93 -4.02
C TYR A 90 1.12 -14.69 -3.26
N ASP A 91 0.74 -14.86 -2.00
CA ASP A 91 0.34 -13.75 -1.12
C ASP A 91 1.56 -13.03 -0.55
N GLY A 92 2.63 -13.74 -0.19
CA GLY A 92 3.92 -13.14 0.16
C GLY A 92 4.32 -13.02 1.64
N PRO A 93 3.46 -12.98 2.68
CA PRO A 93 3.95 -12.75 4.04
C PRO A 93 4.98 -13.80 4.50
N GLU A 94 6.17 -13.32 4.87
CA GLU A 94 7.32 -14.16 5.20
C GLU A 94 6.98 -15.14 6.33
N ASN A 95 7.29 -16.41 6.09
CA ASN A 95 7.04 -17.54 6.99
C ASN A 95 5.58 -17.72 7.42
N VAL A 96 4.65 -17.05 6.74
CA VAL A 96 3.21 -17.36 6.79
C VAL A 96 2.84 -18.15 5.54
N THR A 97 3.12 -17.63 4.35
CA THR A 97 2.76 -18.29 3.08
C THR A 97 3.96 -18.78 2.28
N GLN A 98 5.16 -18.26 2.55
CA GLN A 98 6.38 -18.68 1.89
C GLN A 98 7.63 -18.32 2.72
N CYS A 99 8.72 -19.05 2.52
CA CYS A 99 10.05 -18.60 2.92
C CYS A 99 10.55 -17.44 2.03
N PRO A 100 11.55 -16.66 2.49
CA PRO A 100 12.10 -15.54 1.72
C PRO A 100 12.72 -15.94 0.39
N ILE A 101 12.58 -15.06 -0.61
CA ILE A 101 13.34 -15.12 -1.86
C ILE A 101 14.77 -14.75 -1.50
N GLN A 102 15.67 -15.73 -1.49
CA GLN A 102 17.07 -15.53 -1.11
C GLN A 102 17.79 -14.59 -2.09
N ALA A 103 18.82 -13.90 -1.62
CA ALA A 103 19.72 -13.12 -2.47
C ALA A 103 20.26 -13.98 -3.63
N GLY A 104 20.27 -13.41 -4.83
CA GLY A 104 20.67 -14.09 -6.07
C GLY A 104 19.63 -15.07 -6.63
N SER A 105 18.43 -15.14 -6.05
CA SER A 105 17.35 -16.02 -6.52
C SER A 105 16.13 -15.23 -7.00
N ASN A 106 15.16 -15.92 -7.59
CA ASN A 106 13.92 -15.32 -8.07
C ASN A 106 12.69 -16.14 -7.67
N PHE A 107 11.55 -15.47 -7.74
CA PHE A 107 10.24 -16.10 -7.57
C PHE A 107 9.19 -15.35 -8.39
N THR A 108 8.39 -16.10 -9.13
CA THR A 108 7.28 -15.56 -9.91
C THR A 108 5.98 -15.68 -9.13
N TYR A 109 5.34 -14.53 -8.89
CA TYR A 109 4.02 -14.45 -8.28
C TYR A 109 2.93 -14.46 -9.35
N GLU A 110 1.87 -15.25 -9.13
CA GLU A 110 0.60 -15.14 -9.86
C GLU A 110 -0.37 -14.30 -9.02
N ILE A 111 -0.79 -13.15 -9.56
CA ILE A 111 -1.67 -12.20 -8.88
C ILE A 111 -3.02 -12.21 -9.58
N ILE A 112 -4.04 -12.68 -8.86
CA ILE A 112 -5.41 -12.82 -9.41
C ILE A 112 -6.24 -11.63 -8.93
N PHE A 113 -6.50 -10.66 -9.81
CA PHE A 113 -7.39 -9.54 -9.53
C PHE A 113 -8.84 -9.99 -9.75
N SER A 114 -9.66 -9.88 -8.72
CA SER A 114 -10.99 -10.48 -8.68
C SER A 114 -12.07 -9.40 -8.67
N THR A 115 -12.36 -8.86 -7.49
CA THR A 115 -13.44 -7.90 -7.26
C THR A 115 -12.93 -6.47 -7.04
N GLU A 116 -11.63 -6.33 -6.80
CA GLU A 116 -10.93 -5.07 -6.54
C GLU A 116 -11.05 -4.15 -7.76
N GLU A 117 -11.30 -2.86 -7.53
CA GLU A 117 -11.38 -1.80 -8.55
C GLU A 117 -11.06 -0.44 -7.90
N GLY A 118 -9.97 0.22 -8.33
CA GLY A 118 -9.42 1.42 -7.68
C GLY A 118 -7.93 1.28 -7.42
N THR A 119 -7.45 1.87 -6.33
CA THR A 119 -6.02 1.82 -5.96
C THR A 119 -5.75 0.80 -4.86
N LEU A 120 -4.69 0.03 -5.03
CA LEU A 120 -4.03 -0.80 -4.02
C LEU A 120 -2.53 -0.49 -4.06
N TRP A 121 -1.71 -1.31 -3.39
CA TRP A 121 -0.26 -1.17 -3.43
C TRP A 121 0.42 -2.52 -3.20
N TRP A 122 1.69 -2.63 -3.55
CA TRP A 122 2.53 -3.78 -3.25
C TRP A 122 3.70 -3.33 -2.39
N HIS A 123 4.21 -4.23 -1.57
CA HIS A 123 5.35 -3.94 -0.71
C HIS A 123 6.10 -5.20 -0.30
N ALA A 124 7.36 -5.05 0.13
CA ALA A 124 8.06 -6.14 0.77
C ALA A 124 7.34 -6.57 2.05
N HIS A 125 7.29 -7.87 2.35
CA HIS A 125 6.61 -8.40 3.54
C HIS A 125 7.57 -9.18 4.44
N SER A 126 8.78 -8.62 4.58
CA SER A 126 9.91 -9.12 5.36
C SER A 126 10.53 -7.97 6.15
N ASP A 127 10.51 -8.08 7.48
CA ASP A 127 10.98 -7.06 8.42
C ASP A 127 10.51 -5.63 8.04
N TRP A 128 11.44 -4.67 8.00
CA TRP A 128 11.18 -3.27 7.66
C TRP A 128 11.54 -2.94 6.21
N SER A 129 11.74 -3.95 5.36
CA SER A 129 12.15 -3.77 3.96
C SER A 129 11.12 -2.97 3.14
N ARG A 130 9.84 -2.95 3.57
CA ARG A 130 8.81 -2.09 2.95
C ARG A 130 9.03 -0.60 3.13
N ALA A 131 10.00 -0.16 3.93
CA ALA A 131 10.39 1.24 4.01
C ALA A 131 10.91 1.80 2.68
N THR A 132 11.40 0.93 1.78
CA THR A 132 11.96 1.34 0.48
C THR A 132 11.58 0.42 -0.68
N VAL A 133 11.03 -0.77 -0.40
CA VAL A 133 10.55 -1.72 -1.41
C VAL A 133 9.02 -1.74 -1.40
N TYR A 134 8.42 -0.80 -2.13
CA TYR A 134 6.96 -0.66 -2.28
C TYR A 134 6.61 0.11 -3.55
N GLY A 135 5.37 -0.02 -4.02
CA GLY A 135 4.85 0.74 -5.17
C GLY A 135 3.33 0.58 -5.30
N ALA A 136 2.71 1.37 -6.19
CA ALA A 136 1.27 1.37 -6.33
C ALA A 136 0.76 0.20 -7.19
N ILE A 137 -0.51 -0.17 -6.99
CA ILE A 137 -1.28 -1.03 -7.90
C ILE A 137 -2.53 -0.23 -8.31
N ILE A 138 -2.73 -0.04 -9.60
CA ILE A 138 -3.90 0.61 -10.17
C ILE A 138 -4.75 -0.45 -10.87
N ILE A 139 -5.97 -0.66 -10.36
CA ILE A 139 -6.96 -1.57 -10.94
C ILE A 139 -8.06 -0.74 -11.59
N LEU A 140 -7.96 -0.56 -12.89
CA LEU A 140 -8.95 0.16 -13.69
C LEU A 140 -10.28 -0.60 -13.76
N PRO A 141 -11.40 0.08 -14.09
CA PRO A 141 -12.65 -0.59 -14.41
C PRO A 141 -12.46 -1.69 -15.45
N ALA A 142 -13.26 -2.75 -15.32
CA ALA A 142 -13.31 -3.83 -16.29
C ALA A 142 -13.56 -3.29 -17.71
N LEU A 143 -13.19 -4.07 -18.73
CA LEU A 143 -13.46 -3.68 -20.12
C LEU A 143 -14.96 -3.41 -20.32
N ASN A 144 -15.27 -2.28 -20.97
CA ASN A 144 -16.63 -1.80 -21.23
C ASN A 144 -17.45 -1.41 -19.98
N THR A 145 -16.82 -1.21 -18.82
CA THR A 145 -17.45 -0.53 -17.68
C THR A 145 -16.79 0.82 -17.43
N THR A 146 -17.42 1.66 -16.61
CA THR A 146 -16.93 3.00 -16.27
C THR A 146 -16.88 3.20 -14.76
N TYR A 147 -16.13 4.21 -14.32
CA TYR A 147 -16.22 4.69 -12.95
C TYR A 147 -17.66 5.08 -12.59
N PRO A 148 -18.07 4.99 -11.31
CA PRO A 148 -19.37 5.47 -10.83
C PRO A 148 -19.43 7.01 -10.66
N PHE A 149 -18.43 7.71 -11.16
CA PHE A 149 -18.30 9.16 -11.19
C PHE A 149 -17.82 9.60 -12.58
N ALA A 150 -17.90 10.91 -12.87
CA ALA A 150 -17.47 11.44 -14.16
C ALA A 150 -16.00 11.09 -14.43
N THR A 151 -15.68 10.70 -15.66
CA THR A 151 -14.31 10.37 -16.07
C THR A 151 -13.38 11.55 -15.77
N PRO A 152 -12.32 11.35 -14.96
CA PRO A 152 -11.38 12.42 -14.66
C PRO A 152 -10.59 12.81 -15.92
N ASP A 153 -10.13 14.06 -15.98
CA ASP A 153 -9.29 14.58 -17.07
C ASP A 153 -7.85 14.02 -17.01
N GLY A 154 -7.43 13.56 -15.84
CA GLY A 154 -6.12 12.95 -15.60
C GLY A 154 -6.07 12.23 -14.26
N GLU A 155 -5.02 11.43 -14.05
CA GLU A 155 -4.77 10.73 -12.80
C GLU A 155 -3.37 11.05 -12.28
N GLU A 156 -3.20 11.05 -10.97
CA GLU A 156 -1.91 11.22 -10.31
C GLU A 156 -1.79 10.23 -9.15
N THR A 157 -0.59 9.70 -8.91
CA THR A 157 -0.36 8.79 -7.78
C THR A 157 0.60 9.44 -6.79
N LEU A 158 0.14 9.60 -5.54
CA LEU A 158 0.99 10.06 -4.44
C LEU A 158 1.11 8.94 -3.41
N VAL A 159 2.35 8.57 -3.10
CA VAL A 159 2.66 7.57 -2.08
C VAL A 159 3.34 8.25 -0.90
N LEU A 160 2.69 8.22 0.25
CA LEU A 160 3.28 8.65 1.52
C LEU A 160 4.24 7.56 2.01
N GLY A 161 5.41 7.95 2.49
CA GLY A 161 6.40 7.00 3.01
C GLY A 161 7.27 7.59 4.12
N SER A 162 8.05 6.74 4.78
CA SER A 162 9.00 7.13 5.82
C SER A 162 10.43 7.05 5.30
N TRP A 163 11.26 8.03 5.64
CA TRP A 163 12.70 8.02 5.39
C TRP A 163 13.48 7.93 6.70
N TYR A 164 14.46 7.04 6.71
CA TYR A 164 15.41 6.86 7.81
C TYR A 164 16.81 7.13 7.27
N LYS A 165 17.70 7.75 8.03
CA LYS A 165 19.12 7.87 7.68
C LYS A 165 19.86 6.55 7.90
N GLY A 166 19.49 5.82 8.95
CA GLY A 166 20.01 4.47 9.22
C GLY A 166 19.49 3.41 8.24
N GLY A 167 20.14 2.25 8.26
CA GLY A 167 19.65 1.05 7.59
C GLY A 167 18.40 0.53 8.31
N VAL A 168 17.28 0.37 7.60
CA VAL A 168 15.98 0.04 8.22
C VAL A 168 15.98 -1.34 8.88
N ASN A 169 16.69 -2.31 8.30
CA ASN A 169 16.85 -3.64 8.91
C ASN A 169 17.83 -3.59 10.09
N GLU A 170 18.83 -2.71 10.09
CA GLU A 170 19.70 -2.54 11.28
C GLU A 170 18.91 -1.94 12.44
N ILE A 171 18.04 -0.97 12.16
CA ILE A 171 17.17 -0.34 13.16
C ILE A 171 16.26 -1.38 13.82
N ILE A 172 15.55 -2.19 13.03
CA ILE A 172 14.64 -3.20 13.61
C ILE A 172 15.41 -4.33 14.32
N GLN A 173 16.57 -4.75 13.81
CA GLN A 173 17.39 -5.77 14.46
C GLN A 173 17.96 -5.25 15.79
N ASN A 174 18.36 -3.98 15.87
CA ASN A 174 18.76 -3.37 17.12
C ASN A 174 17.63 -3.38 18.15
N ALA A 175 16.43 -2.90 17.77
CA ALA A 175 15.26 -2.89 18.64
C ALA A 175 14.88 -4.30 19.15
N LEU A 176 14.90 -5.30 18.27
CA LEU A 176 14.67 -6.70 18.65
C LEU A 176 15.73 -7.25 19.61
N SER A 177 16.99 -6.81 19.45
CA SER A 177 18.11 -7.27 20.28
C SER A 177 18.10 -6.65 21.68
N THR A 178 17.76 -5.36 21.79
CA THR A 178 17.75 -4.63 23.07
C THR A 178 16.41 -4.73 23.78
N GLY A 179 15.33 -5.03 23.05
CA GLY A 179 13.96 -5.00 23.57
C GLY A 179 13.37 -3.59 23.70
N GLY A 180 14.06 -2.56 23.21
CA GLY A 180 13.56 -1.18 23.21
C GLY A 180 12.76 -0.84 21.95
N ASP A 181 12.31 0.42 21.87
CA ASP A 181 11.64 0.94 20.68
C ASP A 181 12.61 1.07 19.49
N PRO A 182 12.14 0.85 18.25
CA PRO A 182 12.90 1.24 17.08
C PRO A 182 12.98 2.77 16.97
N ASN A 183 14.08 3.28 16.41
CA ASN A 183 14.22 4.70 16.15
C ASN A 183 13.06 5.22 15.26
N VAL A 184 12.61 6.45 15.53
CA VAL A 184 11.62 7.15 14.70
C VAL A 184 12.21 7.52 13.34
N SER A 185 11.35 7.80 12.35
CA SER A 185 11.80 8.26 11.04
C SER A 185 12.43 9.66 11.08
N ASP A 186 13.38 9.92 10.19
CA ASP A 186 14.04 11.23 10.05
C ASP A 186 13.21 12.21 9.20
N ALA A 187 12.36 11.68 8.33
CA ALA A 187 11.41 12.45 7.53
C ALA A 187 10.24 11.57 7.08
N PHE A 188 9.07 12.18 6.90
CA PHE A 188 8.07 11.64 5.98
C PHE A 188 8.39 12.08 4.55
N THR A 189 7.79 11.41 3.57
CA THR A 189 8.00 11.67 2.15
C THR A 189 6.69 11.58 1.36
N ILE A 190 6.61 12.33 0.26
CA ILE A 190 5.60 12.16 -0.79
C ILE A 190 6.36 11.76 -2.06
N ASN A 191 6.03 10.59 -2.61
CA ASN A 191 6.75 9.99 -3.75
C ASN A 191 8.26 9.94 -3.53
N GLY A 192 8.67 9.56 -2.31
CA GLY A 192 10.07 9.39 -1.94
C GLY A 192 10.83 10.69 -1.69
N GLU A 193 10.19 11.86 -1.76
CA GLU A 193 10.79 13.18 -1.51
C GLU A 193 10.24 13.81 -0.22
N PRO A 194 11.09 14.31 0.72
CA PRO A 194 10.63 14.93 1.97
C PRO A 194 9.88 16.25 1.79
N GLY A 195 10.20 16.99 0.74
CA GLY A 195 9.59 18.30 0.46
C GLY A 195 10.35 19.49 1.00
N HIS A 196 9.84 20.67 0.70
CA HIS A 196 10.56 21.94 0.81
C HIS A 196 10.78 22.43 2.24
N LEU A 197 10.13 21.82 3.23
CA LEU A 197 10.33 22.12 4.66
C LEU A 197 11.60 21.46 5.24
N TYR A 198 12.15 20.46 4.57
CA TYR A 198 13.35 19.77 5.02
C TYR A 198 14.63 20.35 4.42
N LYS A 199 15.71 20.25 5.20
CA LYS A 199 17.05 20.59 4.74
C LYS A 199 17.41 19.77 3.49
N CYS A 200 18.06 20.41 2.51
CA CYS A 200 18.51 19.79 1.26
C CYS A 200 17.41 19.09 0.43
N SER A 201 16.13 19.47 0.60
CA SER A 201 15.01 18.79 -0.07
C SER A 201 14.14 19.73 -0.93
N ASN A 202 14.32 21.06 -0.84
CA ASN A 202 13.53 22.02 -1.61
C ASN A 202 13.64 21.80 -3.13
N ALA A 203 14.84 21.59 -3.66
CA ALA A 203 15.08 21.41 -5.09
C ALA A 203 14.45 20.12 -5.67
N THR A 204 14.24 19.09 -4.85
CA THR A 204 13.68 17.79 -5.26
C THR A 204 12.23 17.61 -4.86
N THR A 205 11.61 18.61 -4.21
CA THR A 205 10.19 18.58 -3.83
C THR A 205 9.33 18.16 -5.02
N TYR A 206 8.54 17.10 -4.82
CA TYR A 206 7.66 16.56 -5.86
C TYR A 206 6.65 17.61 -6.33
N ARG A 207 6.44 17.70 -7.65
CA ARG A 207 5.53 18.67 -8.29
C ARG A 207 4.48 17.94 -9.11
N TRP A 208 3.23 18.12 -8.73
CA TRP A 208 2.06 17.65 -9.47
C TRP A 208 1.51 18.80 -10.33
N VAL A 209 1.59 18.65 -11.65
CA VAL A 209 1.14 19.71 -12.59
C VAL A 209 -0.33 19.50 -12.97
N VAL A 210 -1.13 20.57 -12.90
CA VAL A 210 -2.57 20.55 -13.21
C VAL A 210 -2.97 21.70 -14.13
N ASP A 211 -3.91 21.47 -15.03
CA ASP A 211 -4.58 22.50 -15.83
C ASP A 211 -5.83 23.06 -15.14
N TYR A 212 -6.03 24.37 -15.23
CA TYR A 212 -7.19 25.06 -14.65
C TYR A 212 -8.52 24.54 -15.21
N GLY A 213 -9.50 24.36 -14.32
CA GLY A 213 -10.85 23.89 -14.62
C GLY A 213 -10.97 22.38 -14.81
N LYS A 214 -9.87 21.62 -14.73
CA LYS A 214 -9.84 20.16 -14.88
C LYS A 214 -10.07 19.43 -13.56
N THR A 215 -10.57 18.21 -13.65
CA THR A 215 -10.74 17.32 -12.49
C THR A 215 -9.77 16.15 -12.59
N TYR A 216 -8.98 15.93 -11.54
CA TYR A 216 -8.00 14.85 -11.48
C TYR A 216 -8.42 13.80 -10.46
N LEU A 217 -8.10 12.53 -10.76
CA LEU A 217 -8.17 11.44 -9.79
C LEU A 217 -6.80 11.25 -9.13
N LEU A 218 -6.68 11.73 -7.90
CA LEU A 218 -5.54 11.48 -7.04
C LEU A 218 -5.67 10.11 -6.38
N ARG A 219 -4.69 9.24 -6.61
CA ARG A 219 -4.54 7.91 -6.01
C ARG A 219 -3.53 8.00 -4.87
N LEU A 220 -4.04 8.15 -3.65
CA LEU A 220 -3.21 8.28 -2.45
C LEU A 220 -2.96 6.91 -1.83
N VAL A 221 -1.71 6.59 -1.52
CA VAL A 221 -1.29 5.38 -0.81
C VAL A 221 -0.54 5.77 0.44
N ASN A 222 -0.92 5.23 1.60
CA ASN A 222 -0.11 5.38 2.81
C ASN A 222 0.81 4.18 3.04
N ALA A 223 2.08 4.31 2.59
CA ALA A 223 3.15 3.35 2.81
C ALA A 223 4.09 3.74 3.97
N VAL A 224 3.69 4.70 4.82
CA VAL A 224 4.42 5.04 6.07
C VAL A 224 4.57 3.78 6.94
N LEU A 225 5.68 3.69 7.68
CA LEU A 225 5.94 2.51 8.50
C LEU A 225 5.03 2.44 9.73
N ASN A 226 4.91 3.54 10.48
CA ASN A 226 4.31 3.51 11.82
C ASN A 226 3.11 4.46 11.97
N GLU A 227 3.26 5.72 11.58
CA GLU A 227 2.30 6.78 11.93
C GLU A 227 1.12 6.87 10.95
N GLU A 228 -0.09 7.01 11.50
CA GLU A 228 -1.25 7.47 10.75
C GLU A 228 -1.05 8.91 10.29
N GLN A 229 -1.71 9.32 9.21
CA GLN A 229 -1.42 10.60 8.55
C GLN A 229 -2.68 11.41 8.30
N PHE A 230 -2.64 12.69 8.64
CA PHE A 230 -3.51 13.68 8.03
C PHE A 230 -2.91 14.17 6.72
N PHE A 231 -3.76 14.37 5.71
CA PHE A 231 -3.35 14.85 4.38
C PHE A 231 -4.28 15.98 3.89
N ALA A 232 -3.73 17.00 3.25
CA ALA A 232 -4.50 18.09 2.66
C ALA A 232 -3.79 18.76 1.47
N ILE A 233 -4.57 19.44 0.63
CA ILE A 233 -4.08 20.28 -0.45
C ILE A 233 -4.58 21.71 -0.19
N ALA A 234 -3.67 22.67 -0.15
CA ALA A 234 -4.00 24.05 0.15
C ALA A 234 -5.08 24.59 -0.79
N ASN A 235 -6.15 25.13 -0.21
CA ASN A 235 -7.31 25.72 -0.90
C ASN A 235 -8.09 24.77 -1.84
N HIS A 236 -7.85 23.47 -1.82
CA HIS A 236 -8.61 22.50 -2.63
C HIS A 236 -9.41 21.56 -1.73
N ASN A 237 -10.69 21.37 -2.07
CA ASN A 237 -11.48 20.31 -1.45
C ASN A 237 -11.13 18.96 -2.09
N LEU A 238 -11.19 17.92 -1.27
CA LEU A 238 -10.88 16.54 -1.61
C LEU A 238 -12.20 15.76 -1.58
N THR A 239 -12.58 15.17 -2.72
CA THR A 239 -13.77 14.30 -2.78
C THR A 239 -13.35 12.84 -2.88
N VAL A 240 -13.33 12.13 -1.75
CA VAL A 240 -12.97 10.71 -1.70
C VAL A 240 -14.07 9.87 -2.32
N VAL A 241 -13.74 9.02 -3.29
CA VAL A 241 -14.68 8.21 -4.08
C VAL A 241 -14.42 6.70 -3.99
N ALA A 242 -13.22 6.29 -3.58
CA ALA A 242 -12.92 4.90 -3.23
C ALA A 242 -11.91 4.83 -2.08
N GLN A 243 -11.94 3.73 -1.35
CA GLN A 243 -10.93 3.34 -0.36
C GLN A 243 -10.63 1.86 -0.53
N ASP A 244 -9.36 1.47 -0.51
CA ASP A 244 -8.88 0.08 -0.60
C ASP A 244 -9.48 -0.69 -1.80
N ALA A 245 -9.45 -0.05 -2.98
CA ALA A 245 -10.04 -0.54 -4.23
C ALA A 245 -11.52 -0.99 -4.11
N ALA A 246 -12.29 -0.29 -3.29
CA ALA A 246 -13.74 -0.38 -3.22
C ALA A 246 -14.37 1.02 -3.24
N TYR A 247 -15.35 1.24 -4.13
CA TYR A 247 -16.05 2.51 -4.19
C TYR A 247 -16.85 2.80 -2.92
N ILE A 248 -16.79 4.05 -2.48
CA ILE A 248 -17.51 4.54 -1.31
C ILE A 248 -18.55 5.60 -1.71
N LYS A 249 -19.47 5.91 -0.80
CA LYS A 249 -20.29 7.13 -0.95
C LYS A 249 -19.36 8.34 -0.88
N PRO A 250 -19.40 9.26 -1.86
CA PRO A 250 -18.45 10.35 -1.92
C PRO A 250 -18.39 11.18 -0.62
N ILE A 251 -17.18 11.47 -0.14
CA ILE A 251 -16.92 12.32 1.02
C ILE A 251 -16.16 13.55 0.55
N THR A 252 -16.75 14.73 0.64
CA THR A 252 -16.06 15.99 0.33
C THR A 252 -15.58 16.66 1.61
N THR A 253 -14.28 16.88 1.72
CA THR A 253 -13.60 17.40 2.93
C THR A 253 -12.37 18.24 2.54
N SER A 254 -11.83 19.02 3.48
CA SER A 254 -10.58 19.77 3.29
C SER A 254 -9.32 19.02 3.73
N TYR A 255 -9.48 17.95 4.51
CA TYR A 255 -8.40 17.07 4.96
C TYR A 255 -8.85 15.61 4.97
N LEU A 256 -7.89 14.69 4.89
CA LEU A 256 -8.09 13.24 4.99
C LEU A 256 -7.41 12.73 6.25
N MET A 257 -7.90 11.60 6.78
CA MET A 257 -7.21 10.78 7.76
C MET A 257 -6.95 9.40 7.13
N ILE A 258 -5.69 9.01 6.95
CA ILE A 258 -5.30 7.78 6.26
C ILE A 258 -4.24 7.01 7.06
N THR A 259 -4.46 5.72 7.30
CA THR A 259 -3.56 4.88 8.12
C THR A 259 -2.62 4.04 7.24
N PRO A 260 -1.44 3.61 7.73
CA PRO A 260 -0.56 2.70 6.99
C PRO A 260 -1.32 1.48 6.45
N GLY A 261 -1.15 1.19 5.16
CA GLY A 261 -1.91 0.13 4.48
C GLY A 261 -3.07 0.63 3.63
N GLN A 262 -3.72 1.72 4.03
CA GLN A 262 -4.88 2.22 3.31
C GLN A 262 -4.51 2.94 2.01
N THR A 263 -5.45 2.91 1.06
CA THR A 263 -5.41 3.72 -0.15
C THR A 263 -6.70 4.51 -0.30
N MET A 264 -6.65 5.67 -0.96
CA MET A 264 -7.82 6.49 -1.24
C MET A 264 -7.77 7.05 -2.66
N ASP A 265 -8.89 6.92 -3.37
CA ASP A 265 -9.11 7.56 -4.67
C ASP A 265 -9.89 8.85 -4.46
N ILE A 266 -9.33 9.98 -4.86
CA ILE A 266 -9.80 11.33 -4.51
C ILE A 266 -9.96 12.17 -5.77
N LEU A 267 -11.13 12.74 -6.00
CA LEU A 267 -11.33 13.75 -7.03
C LEU A 267 -10.89 15.12 -6.52
N VAL A 268 -9.99 15.75 -7.27
CA VAL A 268 -9.46 17.10 -7.01
C VAL A 268 -9.79 17.98 -8.21
N VAL A 269 -10.58 19.04 -7.99
CA VAL A 269 -10.94 19.99 -9.03
C VAL A 269 -9.95 21.16 -9.00
N ALA A 270 -9.21 21.38 -10.08
CA ALA A 270 -8.24 22.45 -10.24
C ALA A 270 -8.94 23.79 -10.55
N ASN A 271 -9.71 24.31 -9.59
CA ASN A 271 -10.55 25.51 -9.74
C ASN A 271 -10.02 26.76 -9.02
N GLN A 272 -8.82 26.71 -8.46
CA GLN A 272 -8.19 27.83 -7.78
C GLN A 272 -7.45 28.75 -8.77
N THR A 273 -7.12 29.97 -8.33
CA THR A 273 -6.32 30.91 -9.13
C THR A 273 -5.01 30.23 -9.57
N PRO A 274 -4.65 30.22 -10.87
CA PRO A 274 -3.43 29.57 -11.34
C PRO A 274 -2.18 30.04 -10.56
N SER A 275 -1.62 29.14 -9.76
CA SER A 275 -0.48 29.37 -8.85
C SER A 275 0.11 28.02 -8.40
N HIS A 276 0.98 28.04 -7.39
CA HIS A 276 1.43 26.86 -6.66
C HIS A 276 0.67 26.74 -5.34
N TYR A 277 0.39 25.53 -4.91
CA TYR A 277 -0.33 25.20 -3.66
C TYR A 277 0.38 24.05 -2.94
N ASP A 278 0.56 24.16 -1.63
CA ASP A 278 1.15 23.06 -0.86
C ASP A 278 0.22 21.85 -0.83
N VAL A 279 0.81 20.69 -1.10
CA VAL A 279 0.27 19.39 -0.75
C VAL A 279 1.04 18.94 0.50
N ALA A 280 0.36 18.59 1.58
CA ALA A 280 1.03 18.30 2.85
C ALA A 280 0.46 17.06 3.54
N SER A 281 1.34 16.33 4.24
CA SER A 281 1.00 15.23 5.13
C SER A 281 1.72 15.37 6.46
N THR A 282 1.01 15.15 7.57
CA THR A 282 1.53 15.26 8.94
C THR A 282 1.00 14.09 9.77
N PRO A 283 1.74 13.59 10.78
CA PRO A 283 1.30 12.44 11.56
C PRO A 283 0.08 12.76 12.43
N PHE A 284 -0.71 11.74 12.71
CA PHE A 284 -1.65 11.68 13.83
C PHE A 284 -1.11 10.73 14.90
N VAL A 285 -1.05 11.19 16.15
CA VAL A 285 -0.58 10.43 17.31
C VAL A 285 -1.39 10.81 18.55
N ASP A 286 -2.03 9.83 19.19
CA ASP A 286 -2.84 9.99 20.41
C ASP A 286 -2.29 9.18 21.60
N GLY A 287 -1.08 8.61 21.46
CA GLY A 287 -0.36 7.87 22.49
C GLY A 287 0.88 8.60 23.02
N ASP A 288 1.32 8.22 24.22
CA ASP A 288 2.55 8.75 24.85
C ASP A 288 3.77 7.94 24.41
N VAL A 289 4.16 8.10 23.14
CA VAL A 289 5.30 7.42 22.51
C VAL A 289 6.14 8.40 21.69
N ALA A 290 7.41 8.10 21.49
CA ALA A 290 8.24 8.89 20.59
C ALA A 290 7.75 8.72 19.14
N TYR A 291 7.60 9.83 18.42
CA TYR A 291 7.17 9.83 17.03
C TYR A 291 7.90 10.92 16.24
N ASN A 292 7.90 10.78 14.92
CA ASN A 292 8.37 11.83 14.04
C ASN A 292 7.29 12.92 13.90
N ASN A 293 7.46 14.11 14.48
CA ASN A 293 6.50 15.23 14.42
C ASN A 293 6.76 16.21 13.25
N SER A 294 7.24 15.72 12.12
CA SER A 294 7.49 16.57 10.94
C SER A 294 6.37 16.48 9.91
N THR A 295 6.29 17.50 9.04
CA THR A 295 5.33 17.54 7.93
C THR A 295 6.07 17.37 6.61
N THR A 296 5.65 16.43 5.78
CA THR A 296 6.15 16.28 4.40
C THR A 296 5.32 17.09 3.42
N THR A 297 5.97 17.63 2.38
CA THR A 297 5.30 18.48 1.40
C THR A 297 5.63 18.12 -0.05
N ALA A 298 4.64 18.35 -0.91
CA ALA A 298 4.76 18.40 -2.36
C ALA A 298 4.07 19.68 -2.85
N ILE A 299 4.13 19.96 -4.15
CA ILE A 299 3.55 21.17 -4.74
C ILE A 299 2.57 20.77 -5.84
N LEU A 300 1.30 21.17 -5.68
CA LEU A 300 0.36 21.23 -6.79
C LEU A 300 0.62 22.53 -7.56
N GLN A 301 0.94 22.41 -8.85
CA GLN A 301 1.36 23.53 -9.70
C GLN A 301 0.41 23.66 -10.88
N TYR A 302 -0.24 24.82 -11.02
CA TYR A 302 -1.03 25.09 -12.20
C TYR A 302 -0.13 25.30 -13.42
N ASN A 303 -0.49 24.67 -14.53
CA ASN A 303 0.23 24.84 -15.79
C ASN A 303 0.14 26.30 -16.25
N GLY A 304 1.27 26.85 -16.71
CA GLY A 304 1.38 28.25 -17.10
C GLY A 304 1.44 29.26 -15.94
N SER A 305 1.42 28.83 -14.67
CA SER A 305 1.63 29.76 -13.54
C SER A 305 3.11 30.16 -13.41
N THR A 306 3.37 31.41 -13.02
CA THR A 306 4.71 31.84 -12.62
C THR A 306 5.02 31.40 -11.19
N THR A 307 6.30 31.22 -10.86
CA THR A 307 6.71 30.91 -9.48
C THR A 307 6.26 32.04 -8.54
N PRO A 308 5.39 31.77 -7.56
CA PRO A 308 4.89 32.79 -6.66
C PRO A 308 5.94 33.14 -5.59
N SER A 309 5.83 34.32 -4.99
CA SER A 309 6.66 34.74 -3.86
C SER A 309 6.32 33.97 -2.57
N THR A 310 5.08 33.52 -2.43
CA THR A 310 4.59 32.71 -1.32
C THR A 310 3.70 31.58 -1.84
N ILE A 311 3.88 30.39 -1.28
CA ILE A 311 3.02 29.23 -1.56
C ILE A 311 1.99 29.13 -0.42
N PRO A 312 0.67 29.11 -0.71
CA PRO A 312 -0.34 28.87 0.30
C PRO A 312 -0.14 27.51 0.98
N ARG A 313 -0.13 27.51 2.31
CA ARG A 313 0.04 26.29 3.11
C ARG A 313 -1.26 25.52 3.22
N ALA A 314 -1.18 24.19 3.21
CA ALA A 314 -2.30 23.34 3.56
C ALA A 314 -2.61 23.45 5.06
N ILE A 315 -3.89 23.52 5.40
CA ILE A 315 -4.36 23.52 6.80
C ILE A 315 -4.67 22.08 7.16
N LEU A 316 -3.89 21.54 8.10
CA LEU A 316 -4.07 20.20 8.66
C LEU A 316 -4.61 20.31 10.09
N PRO A 317 -5.34 19.29 10.58
CA PRO A 317 -5.62 19.17 12.01
C PRO A 317 -4.33 19.12 12.84
N ASP A 318 -4.45 19.43 14.13
CA ASP A 318 -3.35 19.22 15.09
C ASP A 318 -3.03 17.72 15.19
N PHE A 319 -1.77 17.37 15.50
CA PHE A 319 -1.28 15.99 15.47
C PHE A 319 -2.03 15.04 16.43
N ASP A 320 -2.63 15.57 17.50
CA ASP A 320 -3.38 14.84 18.52
C ASP A 320 -4.90 15.04 18.42
N ASP A 321 -5.40 15.62 17.32
CA ASP A 321 -6.83 15.86 17.13
C ASP A 321 -7.59 14.56 16.78
N GLY A 322 -7.86 13.75 17.82
CA GLY A 322 -8.65 12.52 17.69
C GLY A 322 -10.10 12.77 17.27
N THR A 323 -10.61 13.99 17.45
CA THR A 323 -11.95 14.36 16.98
C THR A 323 -11.96 14.51 15.46
N ALA A 324 -10.95 15.16 14.88
CA ALA A 324 -10.78 15.24 13.42
C ALA A 324 -10.60 13.85 12.80
N ALA A 325 -9.74 13.01 13.38
CA ALA A 325 -9.54 11.64 12.93
C ALA A 325 -10.85 10.84 12.92
N SER A 326 -11.60 10.85 14.04
CA SER A 326 -12.89 10.15 14.16
C SER A 326 -13.97 10.71 13.23
N ASN A 327 -14.07 12.04 13.12
CA ASN A 327 -15.03 12.70 12.23
C ASN A 327 -14.82 12.32 10.77
N PHE A 328 -13.58 12.15 10.33
CA PHE A 328 -13.31 11.65 8.98
C PHE A 328 -13.70 10.17 8.85
N THR A 329 -13.14 9.30 9.71
CA THR A 329 -13.27 7.84 9.59
C THR A 329 -14.72 7.36 9.65
N THR A 330 -15.56 7.98 10.48
CA THR A 330 -16.98 7.61 10.64
C THR A 330 -17.85 7.91 9.41
N GLN A 331 -17.37 8.70 8.45
CA GLN A 331 -18.10 9.01 7.22
C GLN A 331 -18.02 7.89 6.16
N VAL A 332 -17.01 7.01 6.26
CA VAL A 332 -16.72 5.96 5.28
C VAL A 332 -17.86 4.95 5.22
N ARG A 333 -18.46 4.84 4.03
CA ARG A 333 -19.59 3.94 3.75
C ARG A 333 -19.45 3.39 2.34
N ALA A 334 -19.64 2.09 2.16
CA ALA A 334 -19.66 1.48 0.83
C ALA A 334 -20.69 2.19 -0.08
N LEU A 335 -20.34 2.33 -1.36
CA LEU A 335 -21.19 2.99 -2.36
C LEU A 335 -22.59 2.34 -2.43
N ALA A 336 -22.63 1.01 -2.41
CA ALA A 336 -23.85 0.20 -2.35
C ALA A 336 -24.90 0.60 -3.40
N SER A 337 -24.47 0.68 -4.67
CA SER A 337 -25.33 0.99 -5.81
C SER A 337 -25.75 -0.29 -6.55
N LYS A 338 -26.61 -0.14 -7.58
CA LYS A 338 -27.02 -1.27 -8.43
C LYS A 338 -25.83 -1.93 -9.13
N ASP A 339 -24.90 -1.13 -9.64
CA ASP A 339 -23.73 -1.60 -10.39
C ASP A 339 -22.55 -1.98 -9.48
N HIS A 340 -22.59 -1.53 -8.21
CA HIS A 340 -21.62 -1.87 -7.17
C HIS A 340 -22.34 -2.40 -5.92
N PRO A 341 -22.94 -3.61 -6.00
CA PRO A 341 -23.71 -4.17 -4.91
C PRO A 341 -22.82 -4.56 -3.73
N ILE A 342 -23.38 -4.51 -2.51
CA ILE A 342 -22.73 -4.95 -1.29
C ILE A 342 -23.51 -6.12 -0.68
N SER A 343 -22.79 -7.13 -0.19
CA SER A 343 -23.37 -8.30 0.48
C SER A 343 -22.87 -8.35 1.92
N VAL A 344 -23.53 -7.60 2.81
CA VAL A 344 -23.21 -7.61 4.25
C VAL A 344 -23.72 -8.93 4.87
N PRO A 345 -22.85 -9.75 5.51
CA PRO A 345 -23.29 -10.97 6.18
C PRO A 345 -24.27 -10.66 7.32
N LEU A 346 -25.53 -11.09 7.20
CA LEU A 346 -26.58 -10.86 8.21
C LEU A 346 -26.70 -12.00 9.23
N ASN A 347 -26.27 -13.21 8.87
CA ASN A 347 -26.30 -14.37 9.76
C ASN A 347 -24.89 -14.60 10.34
N ILE A 348 -24.67 -14.12 11.56
CA ILE A 348 -23.39 -14.27 12.25
C ILE A 348 -23.32 -15.66 12.89
N THR A 349 -22.39 -16.50 12.43
CA THR A 349 -22.21 -17.88 12.93
C THR A 349 -21.18 -17.97 14.05
N HIS A 350 -20.21 -17.06 14.09
CA HIS A 350 -19.13 -17.02 15.06
C HIS A 350 -18.83 -15.56 15.43
N THR A 351 -18.64 -15.30 16.71
CA THR A 351 -18.22 -14.00 17.23
C THR A 351 -16.83 -14.14 17.80
N LEU A 352 -15.91 -13.30 17.31
CA LEU A 352 -14.55 -13.20 17.84
C LEU A 352 -14.43 -11.85 18.55
N PHE A 353 -13.89 -11.87 19.76
CA PHE A 353 -13.39 -10.68 20.44
C PHE A 353 -11.87 -10.78 20.42
N ILE A 354 -11.20 -9.76 19.88
CA ILE A 354 -9.74 -9.72 19.74
C ILE A 354 -9.24 -8.49 20.50
N SER A 355 -8.61 -8.70 21.64
CA SER A 355 -7.89 -7.63 22.34
C SER A 355 -6.55 -7.39 21.64
N VAL A 356 -6.29 -6.15 21.25
CA VAL A 356 -5.00 -5.71 20.69
C VAL A 356 -4.24 -4.98 21.79
N SER A 357 -2.98 -5.33 22.02
CA SER A 357 -2.20 -4.73 23.11
C SER A 357 -0.72 -4.64 22.77
N VAL A 358 -0.09 -3.55 23.18
CA VAL A 358 1.35 -3.48 23.43
C VAL A 358 1.60 -4.10 24.81
N ASN A 359 2.68 -4.85 24.94
CA ASN A 359 3.01 -5.65 26.12
C ASN A 359 4.51 -5.58 26.42
N GLU A 360 4.89 -6.15 27.55
CA GLU A 360 6.28 -6.36 27.94
C GLU A 360 6.56 -7.85 28.10
N ARG A 361 7.74 -8.28 27.66
CA ARG A 361 8.32 -9.59 27.90
C ARG A 361 9.47 -9.43 28.88
N ILE A 362 9.37 -10.13 30.01
CA ILE A 362 10.34 -10.02 31.11
C ILE A 362 11.75 -10.34 30.64
N CYS A 363 12.69 -9.43 30.90
CA CYS A 363 14.10 -9.65 30.70
C CYS A 363 14.81 -9.98 32.03
N PRO A 364 15.71 -10.97 32.06
CA PRO A 364 16.49 -11.28 33.26
C PRO A 364 17.27 -10.05 33.75
N ASN A 365 17.22 -9.76 35.05
CA ASN A 365 17.95 -8.65 35.69
C ASN A 365 17.66 -7.26 35.09
N SER A 366 16.46 -7.04 34.55
CA SER A 366 16.09 -5.76 33.93
C SER A 366 17.09 -5.30 32.85
N SER A 367 17.56 -6.25 32.03
CA SER A 367 18.65 -6.04 31.08
C SER A 367 18.23 -5.46 29.73
N CYS A 368 16.94 -5.16 29.53
CA CYS A 368 16.42 -4.68 28.25
C CYS A 368 16.12 -3.18 28.30
N ASP A 369 16.06 -2.56 27.13
CA ASP A 369 15.91 -1.11 26.98
C ASP A 369 14.44 -0.65 26.97
N GLY A 370 13.48 -1.57 27.03
CA GLY A 370 12.06 -1.24 27.09
C GLY A 370 11.60 -0.84 28.51
N PRO A 371 10.28 -0.60 28.67
CA PRO A 371 9.71 -0.19 29.96
C PRO A 371 10.07 -1.17 31.09
N ASP A 372 10.29 -0.64 32.30
CA ASP A 372 10.66 -1.41 33.50
C ASP A 372 11.88 -2.35 33.35
N GLY A 373 12.72 -2.12 32.34
CA GLY A 373 13.87 -2.96 32.00
C GLY A 373 13.49 -4.26 31.28
N ASN A 374 12.28 -4.35 30.73
CA ASN A 374 11.76 -5.47 29.96
C ASN A 374 11.82 -5.21 28.45
N ALA A 375 11.55 -6.23 27.63
CA ALA A 375 11.48 -6.08 26.19
C ALA A 375 10.06 -5.76 25.74
N LEU A 376 9.89 -4.82 24.81
CA LEU A 376 8.61 -4.58 24.16
C LEU A 376 8.12 -5.83 23.40
N ALA A 377 6.81 -6.02 23.43
CA ALA A 377 6.09 -7.05 22.71
C ALA A 377 4.71 -6.51 22.30
N ALA A 378 4.01 -7.27 21.47
CA ALA A 378 2.60 -7.01 21.16
C ALA A 378 1.84 -8.34 21.11
N SER A 379 0.52 -8.26 21.28
CA SER A 379 -0.33 -9.44 21.26
C SER A 379 -1.71 -9.18 20.65
N LEU A 380 -2.27 -10.27 20.11
CA LEU A 380 -3.69 -10.42 19.86
C LEU A 380 -4.21 -11.47 20.84
N ASN A 381 -5.22 -11.13 21.64
CA ASN A 381 -5.75 -12.00 22.71
C ASN A 381 -4.66 -12.53 23.67
N ASN A 382 -3.71 -11.66 24.04
CA ASN A 382 -2.57 -11.99 24.91
C ASN A 382 -1.67 -13.12 24.37
N ILE A 383 -1.70 -13.36 23.06
CA ILE A 383 -0.78 -14.26 22.36
C ILE A 383 0.15 -13.40 21.51
N SER A 384 1.44 -13.40 21.85
CA SER A 384 2.46 -12.78 21.03
C SER A 384 2.88 -13.73 19.91
N PHE A 385 2.66 -13.33 18.65
CA PHE A 385 2.98 -14.17 17.50
C PHE A 385 4.49 -14.26 17.32
N VAL A 386 4.99 -15.49 17.21
CA VAL A 386 6.40 -15.76 16.90
C VAL A 386 6.46 -16.42 15.54
N THR A 387 7.19 -15.77 14.63
CA THR A 387 7.36 -16.26 13.26
C THR A 387 8.04 -17.64 13.27
N PRO A 388 7.44 -18.66 12.63
CA PRO A 388 8.01 -20.01 12.59
C PRO A 388 9.18 -20.11 11.60
N SER A 389 10.02 -21.13 11.76
CA SER A 389 11.13 -21.43 10.82
C SER A 389 10.68 -22.17 9.55
N THR A 390 9.50 -22.78 9.58
CA THR A 390 8.81 -23.35 8.42
C THR A 390 7.54 -22.55 8.21
N ASP A 391 7.28 -22.09 6.98
CA ASP A 391 6.10 -21.29 6.72
C ASP A 391 4.81 -22.05 7.02
N ILE A 392 3.81 -21.35 7.58
CA ILE A 392 2.55 -21.94 8.05
C ILE A 392 1.82 -22.67 6.92
N LEU A 393 1.83 -22.11 5.71
CA LEU A 393 1.19 -22.72 4.55
C LEU A 393 1.85 -24.04 4.15
N GLN A 394 3.18 -24.12 4.14
CA GLN A 394 3.91 -25.37 3.91
C GLN A 394 3.59 -26.38 5.01
N ALA A 395 3.58 -25.97 6.28
CA ALA A 395 3.25 -26.84 7.40
C ALA A 395 1.82 -27.39 7.32
N TYR A 396 0.86 -26.58 6.88
CA TYR A 396 -0.54 -26.97 6.70
C TYR A 396 -0.75 -27.90 5.51
N SER A 397 -0.15 -27.58 4.36
CA SER A 397 -0.44 -28.22 3.08
C SER A 397 0.47 -29.42 2.75
N GLY A 398 1.64 -29.48 3.37
CA GLY A 398 2.73 -30.39 2.99
C GLY A 398 3.33 -30.11 1.60
N LYS A 399 3.00 -28.98 0.97
CA LYS A 399 3.40 -28.62 -0.39
C LYS A 399 4.11 -27.27 -0.40
N ARG A 400 4.89 -27.04 -1.46
CA ARG A 400 5.51 -25.74 -1.76
C ARG A 400 4.81 -25.08 -2.96
N PRO A 401 4.91 -23.75 -3.14
CA PRO A 401 4.40 -23.08 -4.32
C PRO A 401 4.96 -23.72 -5.60
N LYS A 402 4.15 -23.81 -6.65
CA LYS A 402 4.64 -24.20 -7.97
C LYS A 402 5.50 -23.07 -8.53
N ARG A 403 6.79 -23.34 -8.79
CA ARG A 403 7.63 -22.41 -9.53
C ARG A 403 7.13 -22.31 -10.97
N HIS A 404 6.70 -21.12 -11.37
CA HIS A 404 6.41 -20.83 -12.78
C HIS A 404 7.72 -20.47 -13.46
N ASN A 405 8.05 -21.13 -14.56
CA ASN A 405 9.22 -20.81 -15.36
C ASN A 405 8.73 -19.99 -16.57
N ILE A 406 8.77 -18.66 -16.46
CA ILE A 406 8.26 -17.76 -17.53
C ILE A 406 9.07 -17.90 -18.83
N SER A 407 10.29 -18.46 -18.79
CA SER A 407 11.13 -18.66 -19.97
C SER A 407 10.53 -19.59 -21.05
N LEU A 408 9.45 -20.33 -20.74
CA LEU A 408 8.76 -21.21 -21.69
C LEU A 408 7.48 -20.61 -22.30
N LEU A 409 7.06 -19.41 -21.89
CA LEU A 409 5.85 -18.75 -22.42
C LEU A 409 6.15 -17.74 -23.55
N TRP A 410 7.42 -17.53 -23.87
CA TRP A 410 7.86 -16.65 -24.97
C TRP A 410 8.13 -17.39 -26.29
N ASP A 411 7.99 -18.72 -26.33
CA ASP A 411 8.32 -19.57 -27.49
C ASP A 411 7.10 -20.19 -28.21
N GLU A 412 5.86 -19.87 -27.81
CA GLU A 412 4.65 -20.27 -28.55
C GLU A 412 4.01 -19.03 -29.20
N GLY A 413 4.68 -18.48 -30.21
CA GLY A 413 4.22 -17.27 -30.90
C GLY A 413 4.85 -16.97 -32.26
N GLU A 414 5.61 -17.89 -32.85
CA GLU A 414 6.02 -17.83 -34.26
C GLU A 414 6.11 -19.27 -34.79
N ASP A 415 5.08 -19.70 -35.53
CA ASP A 415 5.17 -20.72 -36.58
C ASP A 415 3.91 -20.61 -37.46
N ASP A 416 4.14 -20.06 -38.67
CA ASP A 416 3.38 -20.03 -39.94
C ASP A 416 1.83 -19.91 -39.97
#